data_AF-A0A1J1HV62-F1
#
_entry.id   AF-A0A1J1HV62-F1
#
_cell.length_a   1.000
_cell.length_b   1.000
_cell.length_c   1.000
_cell.angle_alpha   90.00
_cell.angle_beta   90.00
_cell.angle_gamma   90.00
#
_symmetry.space_group_name_H-M   'P 1'
#
loop_
_entity.id
_entity.type
_entity.pdbx_description
1 polymer ?
#
loop_
_entity_poly.entity_id
_entity_poly.type
_entity_poly.pdbx_seq_one_letter_code
_entity_poly.pdbx_strand_id
1 'polypeptide(L)'
;MADVGHELNAIRFVVDAPLSSKVAKFNQAATEHKSNQLENPFSGSHDSRSRSPKLLLKPEEYGKPKPGSLTEFRGMKANIQVYQEMIELCGIIQQEGRPVKGEPELREITFGEIFQIYVHINDKVAGLLLRARKHELLTFEGEMLFQKYHDHVHIYLLRPYKEIKEIMSAKQNDIRRSLSPNPRPTNELP
;
A
#
# COMPACT_ATOMS: atom_id res chain seq x y z
N MET A 1 2.37 9.74 -10.66
CA MET A 1 3.51 10.58 -11.03
C MET A 1 4.66 9.65 -11.37
N ALA A 2 4.82 9.33 -12.66
CA ALA A 2 6.02 8.67 -13.16
C ALA A 2 7.22 9.59 -12.90
N ASP A 3 8.36 9.01 -12.55
CA ASP A 3 9.59 9.75 -12.29
C ASP A 3 10.07 10.39 -13.61
N VAL A 4 9.89 11.71 -13.72
CA VAL A 4 10.25 12.49 -14.91
C VAL A 4 11.73 12.30 -15.27
N GLY A 5 12.60 12.05 -14.28
CA GLY A 5 14.01 11.76 -14.52
C GLY A 5 14.24 10.43 -15.25
N HIS A 6 13.46 9.40 -14.94
CA HIS A 6 13.53 8.11 -15.62
C HIS A 6 13.11 8.24 -17.10
N GLU A 7 12.03 8.96 -17.37
CA GLU A 7 11.53 9.21 -18.73
C GLU A 7 12.54 9.98 -19.59
N LEU A 8 13.13 11.06 -19.04
CA LEU A 8 14.15 11.86 -19.74
C LEU A 8 15.41 11.04 -20.04
N ASN A 9 15.85 10.19 -19.11
CA ASN A 9 16.98 9.30 -19.32
C ASN A 9 16.68 8.22 -20.38
N ALA A 10 15.45 7.71 -20.42
CA ALA A 10 15.02 6.77 -21.45
C ALA A 10 15.02 7.42 -22.83
N ILE A 11 14.47 8.63 -22.95
CA ILE A 11 14.49 9.41 -24.21
C ILE A 11 15.93 9.66 -24.66
N ARG A 12 16.80 10.13 -23.75
CA ARG A 12 18.20 10.38 -24.04
C ARG A 12 18.92 9.12 -24.52
N PHE A 13 18.65 7.98 -23.92
CA PHE A 13 19.21 6.71 -24.37
C PHE A 13 18.73 6.32 -25.77
N VAL A 14 17.45 6.53 -26.08
CA VAL A 14 16.89 6.19 -27.40
C VAL A 14 17.43 7.12 -28.50
N VAL A 15 17.66 8.39 -28.20
CA VAL A 15 18.14 9.37 -29.19
C VAL A 15 19.66 9.31 -29.34
N ASP A 16 20.40 9.40 -28.23
CA ASP A 16 21.85 9.67 -28.25
C ASP A 16 22.73 8.41 -28.25
N ALA A 17 22.20 7.25 -27.84
CA ALA A 17 23.04 6.05 -27.71
C ALA A 17 23.43 5.46 -29.09
N PRO A 18 24.65 4.92 -29.23
CA PRO A 18 25.05 4.21 -30.43
C PRO A 18 24.23 2.93 -30.62
N LEU A 19 24.09 2.48 -31.87
CA LEU A 19 23.29 1.30 -32.22
C LEU A 19 23.74 0.05 -31.44
N SER A 20 25.04 -0.13 -31.26
CA SER A 20 25.61 -1.23 -30.48
C SER A 20 25.07 -1.29 -29.04
N SER A 21 24.95 -0.14 -28.37
CA SER A 21 24.39 -0.06 -27.02
C SER A 21 22.89 -0.38 -26.97
N LYS A 22 22.14 0.02 -28.01
CA LYS A 22 20.71 -0.30 -28.13
C LYS A 22 20.51 -1.81 -28.35
N VAL A 23 21.29 -2.40 -29.25
CA VAL A 23 21.30 -3.84 -29.52
C VAL A 23 21.71 -4.62 -28.28
N ALA A 24 22.73 -4.16 -27.55
CA ALA A 24 23.15 -4.78 -26.29
C ALA A 24 22.03 -4.80 -25.24
N LYS A 25 21.32 -3.68 -25.03
CA LYS A 25 20.16 -3.65 -24.13
C LYS A 25 19.04 -4.57 -24.57
N PHE A 26 18.73 -4.59 -25.87
CA PHE A 26 17.71 -5.49 -26.40
C PHE A 26 18.08 -6.96 -26.19
N ASN A 27 19.33 -7.32 -26.49
CA ASN A 27 19.83 -8.67 -26.27
C ASN A 27 19.81 -9.05 -24.79
N GLN A 28 20.20 -8.14 -23.90
CA GLN A 28 20.10 -8.34 -22.46
C GLN A 28 18.66 -8.65 -22.04
N ALA A 29 17.69 -7.80 -22.42
CA ALA A 29 16.28 -8.01 -22.11
C ALA A 29 15.75 -9.33 -22.70
N ALA A 30 16.16 -9.70 -23.91
CA ALA A 30 15.80 -10.96 -24.54
C ALA A 30 16.39 -12.17 -23.78
N THR A 31 17.65 -12.09 -23.33
CA THR A 31 18.29 -13.14 -22.53
C THR A 31 17.64 -13.32 -21.16
N GLU A 32 17.33 -12.21 -20.47
CA GLU A 32 16.63 -12.21 -19.18
C GLU A 32 15.20 -12.74 -19.32
N HIS A 33 14.49 -12.38 -20.39
CA HIS A 33 13.18 -12.93 -20.64
C HIS A 33 13.24 -14.43 -20.88
N LYS A 34 14.21 -14.89 -21.68
CA LYS A 34 14.41 -16.32 -21.94
C LYS A 34 14.75 -17.09 -20.66
N SER A 35 15.64 -16.57 -19.80
CA SER A 35 15.97 -17.22 -18.52
C SER A 35 14.75 -17.31 -17.60
N ASN A 36 13.98 -16.22 -17.47
CA ASN A 36 12.77 -16.21 -16.66
C ASN A 36 11.69 -17.18 -17.18
N GLN A 37 11.56 -17.33 -18.51
CA GLN A 37 10.61 -18.28 -19.09
C GLN A 37 11.03 -19.75 -18.86
N LEU A 38 12.33 -20.03 -18.82
CA LEU A 38 12.84 -21.39 -18.53
C LEU A 38 12.50 -21.84 -17.10
N GLU A 39 12.47 -20.91 -16.15
CA GLU A 39 12.14 -21.17 -14.74
C GLU A 39 10.64 -21.15 -14.44
N ASN A 40 9.83 -20.60 -15.35
CA ASN A 40 8.39 -20.48 -15.20
C ASN A 40 7.67 -21.82 -15.47
N PRO A 41 6.97 -22.42 -14.50
CA PRO A 41 6.26 -23.69 -14.69
C PRO A 41 5.03 -23.58 -15.59
N PHE A 42 4.61 -22.37 -15.97
CA PHE A 42 3.47 -22.11 -16.87
C PHE A 42 3.91 -21.71 -18.29
N SER A 43 5.21 -21.73 -18.60
CA SER A 43 5.67 -21.49 -19.96
C SER A 43 5.50 -22.77 -20.80
N GLY A 44 4.88 -22.65 -21.98
CA GLY A 44 4.58 -23.80 -22.85
C GLY A 44 5.80 -24.51 -23.44
N SER A 45 7.03 -24.03 -23.16
CA SER A 45 8.29 -24.71 -23.43
C SER A 45 8.50 -25.82 -22.40
N HIS A 46 7.66 -26.85 -22.49
CA HIS A 46 7.66 -28.02 -21.63
C HIS A 46 8.84 -28.94 -21.97
N ASP A 47 10.07 -28.42 -21.88
CA ASP A 47 11.22 -29.31 -21.78
C ASP A 47 11.17 -29.92 -20.38
N SER A 48 11.27 -31.25 -20.26
CA SER A 48 11.11 -32.02 -19.00
C SER A 48 12.13 -31.66 -17.89
N ARG A 49 12.90 -30.58 -18.09
CA ARG A 49 13.95 -30.03 -17.23
C ARG A 49 13.63 -28.65 -16.68
N SER A 50 12.50 -28.02 -17.02
CA SER A 50 12.00 -26.81 -16.36
C SER A 50 11.53 -27.13 -14.95
N ARG A 51 12.47 -27.48 -14.08
CA ARG A 51 12.25 -27.49 -12.64
C ARG A 51 12.27 -26.03 -12.23
N SER A 52 11.08 -25.47 -11.97
CA SER A 52 10.99 -24.22 -11.20
C SER A 52 12.00 -24.31 -10.05
N PRO A 53 12.94 -23.36 -9.91
CA PRO A 53 13.93 -23.41 -8.85
C PRO A 53 13.21 -23.69 -7.54
N LYS A 54 13.70 -24.66 -6.75
CA LYS A 54 13.18 -24.83 -5.40
C LYS A 54 13.35 -23.48 -4.71
N LEU A 55 12.25 -22.85 -4.33
CA LEU A 55 12.28 -21.58 -3.64
C LEU A 55 12.95 -21.80 -2.28
N LEU A 56 14.27 -21.63 -2.22
CA LEU A 56 15.04 -21.59 -0.98
C LEU A 56 14.84 -20.20 -0.33
N LEU A 57 13.57 -19.82 -0.15
CA LEU A 57 13.21 -18.61 0.56
C LEU A 57 13.48 -18.85 2.04
N LYS A 58 14.23 -17.96 2.68
CA LYS A 58 14.26 -17.93 4.14
C LYS A 58 12.82 -17.72 4.64
N PRO A 59 12.41 -18.33 5.76
CA PRO A 59 11.07 -18.13 6.31
C PRO A 59 10.68 -16.65 6.48
N GLU A 60 11.67 -15.78 6.75
CA GLU A 60 11.49 -14.34 6.93
C GLU A 60 11.20 -13.56 5.63
N GLU A 61 11.62 -14.12 4.49
CA GLU A 61 11.49 -13.54 3.14
C GLU A 61 10.24 -14.09 2.42
N TYR A 62 9.62 -15.15 2.95
CA TYR A 62 8.42 -15.74 2.39
C TYR A 62 7.23 -14.75 2.43
N GLY A 63 6.50 -14.66 1.31
CA GLY A 63 5.34 -13.78 1.18
C GLY A 63 5.66 -12.28 1.10
N LYS A 64 6.94 -11.89 1.01
CA LYS A 64 7.37 -10.49 0.86
C LYS A 64 7.89 -10.22 -0.56
N PRO A 65 7.67 -9.01 -1.10
CA PRO A 65 8.31 -8.61 -2.34
C PRO A 65 9.84 -8.53 -2.16
N LYS A 66 10.59 -8.73 -3.25
CA LYS A 66 12.06 -8.56 -3.22
C LYS A 66 12.42 -7.15 -2.71
N PRO A 67 13.36 -7.02 -1.75
CA PRO A 67 13.84 -5.74 -1.27
C PRO A 67 14.38 -4.86 -2.41
N GLY A 68 14.07 -3.57 -2.39
CA GLY A 68 14.44 -2.61 -3.43
C GLY A 68 13.62 -2.71 -4.72
N SER A 69 12.60 -3.57 -4.76
CA SER A 69 11.76 -3.73 -5.95
C SER A 69 10.69 -2.66 -6.07
N LEU A 70 10.24 -2.40 -7.30
CA LEU A 70 9.07 -1.57 -7.55
C LEU A 70 7.80 -2.13 -6.87
N THR A 71 7.71 -3.44 -6.68
CA THR A 71 6.59 -4.07 -5.96
C THR A 71 6.60 -3.72 -4.49
N GLU A 72 7.76 -3.77 -3.84
CA GLU A 72 7.92 -3.31 -2.46
C GLU A 72 7.60 -1.82 -2.33
N PHE A 73 8.16 -1.00 -3.21
CA PHE A 73 7.91 0.45 -3.25
C PHE A 73 6.42 0.77 -3.36
N ARG A 74 5.70 0.11 -4.28
CA ARG A 74 4.25 0.27 -4.43
C ARG A 74 3.48 -0.15 -3.17
N GLY A 75 3.87 -1.27 -2.56
CA GLY A 75 3.27 -1.75 -1.32
C GLY A 75 3.43 -0.75 -0.17
N MET A 76 4.64 -0.24 0.03
CA MET A 76 4.95 0.78 1.04
C MET A 76 4.19 2.09 0.77
N LYS A 77 4.14 2.55 -0.49
CA LYS A 77 3.40 3.74 -0.88
C LYS A 77 1.89 3.60 -0.62
N ALA A 78 1.31 2.46 -0.96
CA ALA A 78 -0.09 2.17 -0.66
C ALA A 78 -0.35 2.18 0.86
N ASN A 79 0.59 1.67 1.66
CA ASN A 79 0.49 1.70 3.12
C ASN A 79 0.50 3.14 3.68
N ILE A 80 1.38 4.00 3.17
CA ILE A 80 1.40 5.44 3.53
C ILE A 80 0.04 6.10 3.23
N GLN A 81 -0.51 5.83 2.04
CA GLN A 81 -1.80 6.38 1.64
C GLN A 81 -2.93 5.90 2.55
N VAL A 82 -2.92 4.63 2.94
CA VAL A 82 -3.88 4.08 3.90
C VAL A 82 -3.78 4.76 5.27
N TYR A 83 -2.57 5.04 5.77
CA TYR A 83 -2.40 5.81 7.01
C TYR A 83 -2.96 7.22 6.87
N GLN A 84 -2.82 7.85 5.70
CA GLN A 84 -3.40 9.15 5.42
C GLN A 84 -4.94 9.11 5.48
N GLU A 85 -5.55 8.12 4.81
CA GLU A 85 -7.01 7.93 4.83
C GLU A 85 -7.55 7.67 6.24
N MET A 86 -6.79 6.99 7.11
CA MET A 86 -7.18 6.80 8.52
C MET A 86 -7.08 8.09 9.35
N ILE A 87 -6.06 8.93 9.11
CA ILE A 87 -5.98 10.25 9.77
C ILE A 87 -7.20 11.09 9.38
N GLU A 88 -7.54 11.11 8.09
CA GLU A 88 -8.70 11.85 7.56
C GLU A 88 -10.01 11.34 8.15
N LEU A 89 -10.18 10.01 8.25
CA LEU A 89 -11.32 9.39 8.94
C LEU A 89 -11.46 9.87 10.37
N CYS A 90 -10.41 9.76 11.17
CA CYS A 90 -10.44 10.23 12.56
C CYS A 90 -10.66 11.75 12.63
N GLY A 91 -10.19 12.51 11.64
CA GLY A 91 -10.44 13.94 11.52
C GLY A 91 -11.90 14.29 11.27
N ILE A 92 -12.58 13.54 10.39
CA ILE A 92 -14.02 13.70 10.14
C ILE A 92 -14.82 13.33 11.38
N ILE A 93 -14.48 12.22 12.05
CA ILE A 93 -15.11 11.84 13.33
C ILE A 93 -14.90 12.93 14.39
N GLN A 94 -13.73 13.59 14.41
CA GLN A 94 -13.46 14.67 15.35
C GLN A 94 -14.34 15.91 15.11
N GLN A 95 -14.67 16.19 13.85
CA GLN A 95 -15.43 17.37 13.43
C GLN A 95 -16.94 17.16 13.57
N GLU A 96 -17.44 16.02 13.09
CA GLU A 96 -18.87 15.70 13.00
C GLU A 96 -19.37 14.91 14.22
N GLY A 97 -18.45 14.32 14.98
CA GLY A 97 -18.77 13.50 16.16
C GLY A 97 -19.21 14.32 17.38
N ARG A 98 -20.01 13.68 18.22
CA ARG A 98 -20.46 14.21 19.51
C ARG A 98 -19.41 13.93 20.60
N PRO A 99 -19.24 14.80 21.60
CA PRO A 99 -18.36 14.52 22.72
C PRO A 99 -18.91 13.34 23.55
N VAL A 100 -18.03 12.45 23.98
CA VAL A 100 -18.39 11.33 24.85
C VAL A 100 -18.77 11.85 26.24
N LYS A 101 -19.80 11.28 26.86
CA LYS A 101 -20.22 11.65 28.22
C LYS A 101 -19.10 11.37 29.22
N GLY A 102 -18.60 12.42 29.88
CA GLY A 102 -17.54 12.33 30.88
C GLY A 102 -16.13 12.60 30.36
N GLU A 103 -15.91 12.49 29.05
CA GLU A 103 -14.61 12.73 28.41
C GLU A 103 -14.79 13.64 27.19
N PRO A 104 -14.76 14.98 27.35
CA PRO A 104 -15.07 15.93 26.28
C PRO A 104 -14.03 15.95 25.15
N GLU A 105 -12.86 15.38 25.38
CA GLU A 105 -11.79 15.29 24.38
C GLU A 105 -12.01 14.14 23.38
N LEU A 106 -12.71 13.08 23.81
CA LEU A 106 -13.08 11.95 22.95
C LEU A 106 -14.39 12.24 22.21
N ARG A 107 -14.47 11.67 21.00
CA ARG A 107 -15.62 11.83 20.12
C ARG A 107 -16.23 10.48 19.80
N GLU A 108 -17.56 10.47 19.72
CA GLU A 108 -18.35 9.37 19.20
C GLU A 108 -19.16 9.81 17.99
N ILE A 109 -19.35 8.90 17.03
CA ILE A 109 -20.25 9.09 15.90
C ILE A 109 -20.98 7.78 15.62
N THR A 110 -22.21 7.83 15.12
CA THR A 110 -22.90 6.61 14.71
C THR A 110 -22.43 6.16 13.33
N PHE A 111 -22.51 4.85 13.06
CA PHE A 111 -22.13 4.29 11.76
C PHE A 111 -22.96 4.89 10.61
N GLY A 112 -24.26 5.13 10.83
CA GLY A 112 -25.12 5.73 9.81
C GLY A 112 -24.67 7.15 9.42
N GLU A 113 -24.32 7.98 10.40
CA GLU A 113 -23.83 9.34 10.19
C GLU A 113 -22.51 9.35 9.40
N ILE A 114 -21.51 8.59 9.87
CA ILE A 114 -20.21 8.55 9.18
C ILE A 114 -20.33 7.95 7.78
N PHE A 115 -21.16 6.93 7.59
CA PHE A 115 -21.39 6.32 6.29
C PHE A 115 -22.02 7.32 5.32
N GLN A 116 -23.03 8.08 5.75
CA GLN A 116 -23.67 9.09 4.90
C GLN A 116 -22.70 10.19 4.46
N ILE A 117 -21.83 10.65 5.36
CA ILE A 117 -20.76 11.60 5.02
C ILE A 117 -19.82 10.99 3.98
N TYR A 118 -19.38 9.75 4.21
CA TYR A 118 -18.39 9.08 3.38
C TYR A 118 -18.91 8.66 2.01
N VAL A 119 -20.21 8.44 1.81
CA VAL A 119 -20.78 8.12 0.48
C VAL A 119 -20.39 9.16 -0.58
N HIS A 120 -20.23 10.43 -0.19
CA HIS A 120 -19.83 11.51 -1.10
C HIS A 120 -18.31 11.73 -1.20
N ILE A 121 -17.53 11.11 -0.32
CA ILE A 121 -16.08 11.30 -0.23
C ILE A 121 -15.33 10.07 -0.76
N ASN A 122 -15.68 8.88 -0.26
CA ASN A 122 -14.94 7.63 -0.46
C ASN A 122 -15.80 6.40 -0.12
N ASP A 123 -15.85 5.41 -1.02
CA ASP A 123 -16.62 4.18 -0.91
C ASP A 123 -16.02 3.11 0.02
N LYS A 124 -14.90 3.40 0.69
CA LYS A 124 -14.12 2.44 1.49
C LYS A 124 -14.30 2.54 3.01
N VAL A 125 -15.33 3.25 3.51
CA VAL A 125 -15.44 3.58 4.95
C VAL A 125 -15.42 2.34 5.86
N ALA A 126 -16.13 1.26 5.51
CA ALA A 126 -16.16 0.05 6.32
C ALA A 126 -14.76 -0.60 6.45
N GLY A 127 -14.00 -0.66 5.36
CA GLY A 127 -12.63 -1.16 5.37
C GLY A 127 -11.67 -0.25 6.15
N LEU A 128 -11.87 1.07 6.05
CA LEU A 128 -11.09 2.05 6.81
C LEU A 128 -11.35 1.95 8.32
N LEU A 129 -12.61 1.77 8.73
CA LEU A 129 -12.98 1.56 10.14
C LEU A 129 -12.30 0.31 10.71
N LEU A 130 -12.32 -0.81 9.98
CA LEU A 130 -11.62 -2.03 10.39
C LEU A 130 -10.12 -1.83 10.51
N ARG A 131 -9.52 -1.08 9.58
CA ARG A 131 -8.09 -0.82 9.63
C ARG A 131 -7.70 0.14 10.76
N ALA A 132 -8.49 1.17 11.01
CA ALA A 132 -8.30 2.08 12.14
C ALA A 132 -8.45 1.34 13.47
N ARG A 133 -9.39 0.40 13.57
CA ARG A 133 -9.55 -0.50 14.73
C ARG A 133 -8.32 -1.39 14.95
N LYS A 134 -7.74 -1.95 13.88
CA LYS A 134 -6.48 -2.73 13.96
C LYS A 134 -5.31 -1.91 14.52
N HIS A 135 -5.33 -0.59 14.36
CA HIS A 135 -4.35 0.33 14.91
C HIS A 135 -4.76 0.97 16.24
N GLU A 136 -5.82 0.49 16.87
CA GLU A 136 -6.31 0.97 18.18
C GLU A 136 -6.64 2.47 18.19
N LEU A 137 -7.09 3.00 17.05
CA LEU A 137 -7.49 4.42 16.93
C LEU A 137 -8.94 4.63 17.34
N LEU A 138 -9.78 3.62 17.07
CA LEU A 138 -11.20 3.63 17.33
C LEU A 138 -11.70 2.24 17.67
N THR A 139 -12.90 2.17 18.24
CA THR A 139 -13.60 0.92 18.54
C THR A 139 -15.10 1.04 18.25
N PHE A 140 -15.73 -0.10 17.95
CA PHE A 140 -17.17 -0.22 17.75
C PHE A 140 -17.61 -1.67 18.01
N GLU A 141 -18.89 -1.87 18.26
CA GLU A 141 -19.48 -3.18 18.51
C GLU A 141 -19.68 -4.01 17.22
N GLY A 142 -19.37 -5.30 17.28
CA GLY A 142 -19.49 -6.23 16.15
C GLY A 142 -18.21 -6.39 15.32
N GLU A 143 -18.21 -7.35 14.39
CA GLU A 143 -17.07 -7.62 13.49
C GLU A 143 -17.17 -6.84 12.18
N MET A 144 -18.38 -6.65 11.65
CA MET A 144 -18.66 -5.94 10.42
C MET A 144 -19.90 -5.07 10.59
N LEU A 145 -19.90 -3.92 9.91
CA LEU A 145 -21.02 -2.99 9.90
C LEU A 145 -21.66 -2.97 8.51
N PHE A 146 -22.99 -3.02 8.48
CA PHE A 146 -23.79 -3.04 7.27
C PHE A 146 -24.78 -1.88 7.32
N GLN A 147 -24.88 -1.14 6.21
CA GLN A 147 -25.81 -0.01 6.10
C GLN A 147 -27.25 -0.44 6.39
N LYS A 148 -28.06 0.46 6.96
CA LYS A 148 -29.46 0.27 7.37
C LYS A 148 -29.66 -0.66 8.57
N TYR A 149 -28.85 -1.70 8.72
CA TYR A 149 -28.93 -2.62 9.85
C TYR A 149 -28.14 -2.09 11.06
N HIS A 150 -26.89 -1.68 10.83
CA HIS A 150 -25.96 -1.25 11.88
C HIS A 150 -25.83 0.27 12.00
N ASP A 151 -26.73 1.06 11.40
CA ASP A 151 -26.63 2.52 11.38
C ASP A 151 -26.60 3.15 12.78
N HIS A 152 -27.17 2.46 13.77
CA HIS A 152 -27.23 2.88 15.18
C HIS A 152 -25.96 2.55 15.98
N VAL A 153 -25.02 1.78 15.43
CA VAL A 153 -23.81 1.38 16.16
C VAL A 153 -22.92 2.59 16.38
N HIS A 154 -22.50 2.80 17.63
CA HIS A 154 -21.60 3.88 18.01
C HIS A 154 -20.14 3.50 17.73
N ILE A 155 -19.41 4.45 17.14
CA ILE A 155 -17.98 4.37 16.87
C ILE A 155 -17.30 5.39 17.77
N TYR A 156 -16.41 4.90 18.64
CA TYR A 156 -15.70 5.69 19.62
C TYR A 156 -14.25 5.88 19.19
N LEU A 157 -13.76 7.12 19.18
CA LEU A 157 -12.32 7.37 19.14
C LEU A 157 -11.71 7.01 20.49
N LEU A 158 -10.62 6.23 20.46
CA LEU A 158 -9.92 5.81 21.68
C LEU A 158 -8.91 6.84 22.17
N ARG A 159 -8.55 7.80 21.31
CA ARG A 159 -7.54 8.83 21.58
C ARG A 159 -7.96 10.17 20.97
N PRO A 160 -7.47 11.29 21.51
CA PRO A 160 -7.68 12.60 20.89
C PRO A 160 -7.08 12.67 19.48
N TYR A 161 -7.74 13.41 18.59
CA TYR A 161 -7.30 13.53 17.18
C TYR A 161 -5.85 14.00 17.03
N LYS A 162 -5.37 14.89 17.90
CA LYS A 162 -3.98 15.38 17.87
C LYS A 162 -2.98 14.24 18.05
N GLU A 163 -3.20 13.39 19.04
CA GLU A 163 -2.35 12.24 19.32
C GLU A 163 -2.41 11.22 18.18
N ILE A 164 -3.60 10.92 17.65
CA ILE A 164 -3.77 10.02 16.50
C ILE A 164 -2.94 10.51 15.30
N LYS A 165 -3.01 11.81 15.00
CA LYS A 165 -2.28 12.41 13.89
C LYS A 165 -0.77 12.28 14.08
N GLU A 166 -0.27 12.49 15.29
CA GLU A 166 1.15 12.33 15.61
C GLU A 166 1.63 10.89 15.43
N ILE A 167 0.89 9.91 15.99
CA ILE A 167 1.23 8.48 15.90
C ILE A 167 1.24 8.01 14.45
N MET A 168 0.21 8.37 13.67
CA MET A 168 0.12 7.95 12.26
C MET A 168 1.16 8.65 11.39
N SER A 169 1.43 9.94 11.63
CA SER A 169 2.48 10.68 10.92
C SER A 169 3.87 10.12 11.19
N ALA A 170 4.16 9.72 12.45
CA ALA A 170 5.40 9.04 12.79
C ALA A 170 5.56 7.73 11.99
N LYS A 171 4.52 6.87 11.96
CA LYS A 171 4.52 5.64 11.16
C LYS A 171 4.73 5.89 9.67
N GLN A 172 4.09 6.92 9.10
CA GLN A 172 4.32 7.30 7.70
C GLN A 172 5.77 7.71 7.46
N ASN A 173 6.37 8.47 8.37
CA ASN A 173 7.75 8.92 8.25
C ASN A 173 8.75 7.77 8.35
N ASP A 174 8.49 6.79 9.21
CA ASP A 174 9.30 5.58 9.30
C ASP A 174 9.28 4.79 7.98
N ILE A 175 8.10 4.64 7.36
CA ILE A 175 8.01 3.99 6.04
C ILE A 175 8.73 4.80 4.97
N ARG A 176 8.56 6.13 4.95
CA ARG A 176 9.25 7.01 4.00
C ARG A 176 10.78 6.90 4.15
N ARG A 177 11.29 6.76 5.38
CA ARG A 177 12.73 6.55 5.64
C ARG A 177 13.23 5.18 5.19
N SER A 178 12.40 4.14 5.29
CA SER A 178 12.74 2.79 4.81
C SER A 178 12.66 2.62 3.29
N LEU A 179 12.09 3.60 2.58
CA LEU A 179 11.84 3.51 1.15
C LEU A 179 13.16 3.63 0.36
N SER A 180 13.43 2.66 -0.52
CA SER A 180 14.60 2.71 -1.40
C SER A 180 14.56 3.96 -2.30
N PRO A 181 15.63 4.77 -2.37
CA PRO A 181 15.69 5.96 -3.23
C PRO A 181 15.60 5.65 -4.73
N ASN A 182 15.95 4.43 -5.13
CA ASN A 182 15.97 4.00 -6.54
C ASN A 182 15.41 2.58 -6.68
N PRO A 183 14.08 2.40 -6.67
CA PRO A 183 13.45 1.09 -6.79
C PRO A 183 13.56 0.56 -8.23
N ARG A 184 13.88 -0.73 -8.39
CA ARG A 184 14.05 -1.38 -9.70
C ARG A 184 12.97 -2.44 -9.97
N PRO A 185 12.67 -2.79 -11.23
CA PRO A 185 11.83 -3.94 -11.55
C PRO A 185 12.36 -5.22 -10.89
N THR A 186 11.46 -6.11 -10.47
CA THR A 186 11.82 -7.36 -9.76
C THR A 186 12.76 -8.26 -10.56
N ASN A 187 12.73 -8.15 -11.89
CA ASN A 187 13.56 -8.93 -12.82
C ASN A 187 14.97 -8.34 -13.00
N GLU A 188 15.19 -7.09 -12.61
CA GLU A 188 16.49 -6.39 -12.73
C GLU A 188 17.27 -6.36 -11.39
N LEU A 189 16.69 -6.94 -10.34
CA LEU A 189 17.33 -7.09 -9.04
C LEU A 189 18.11 -8.40 -8.98
N PRO A 190 19.31 -8.39 -8.38
CA PRO A 190 20.16 -9.58 -8.24
C PRO A 190 19.49 -10.71 -7.44
#